data_AF-A0A163JC21-F1
#
_entry.id   AF-A0A163JC21-F1
#
_cell.length_a   1.000
_cell.length_b   1.000
_cell.length_c   1.000
_cell.angle_alpha   90.00
_cell.angle_beta   90.00
_cell.angle_gamma   90.00
#
_symmetry.space_group_name_H-M   'P 1'
#
loop_
_entity.id
_entity.type
_entity.pdbx_description
1 polymer ?
#
loop_
_entity_poly.entity_id
_entity_poly.type
_entity_poly.pdbx_seq_one_letter_code
_entity_poly.pdbx_strand_id
1 'polypeptide(L)'
;MYNYISIFFCLYLSGCVAKVSNLVVFGDSYSDVGNRWQSSNGPGWSQDLAAGWNASLYSFAFSGATCDRSVNGTPSIIDQVEMYYHQHLDLPPEETVYAFWVGHDDIHEAIQANKSGMKLKR
;
A
#
# COMPACT_ATOMS: atom_id res chain seq x y z
N MET A 1 -48.56 -19.07 -39.11
CA MET A 1 -47.25 -18.43 -38.89
C MET A 1 -47.16 -18.07 -37.41
N TYR A 2 -46.48 -18.87 -36.58
CA TYR A 2 -46.26 -18.55 -35.17
C TYR A 2 -44.76 -18.35 -34.97
N ASN A 3 -44.37 -17.08 -34.84
CA ASN A 3 -43.02 -16.65 -34.53
C ASN A 3 -42.80 -16.80 -33.03
N TYR A 4 -41.96 -17.74 -32.61
CA TYR A 4 -41.43 -17.77 -31.25
C TYR A 4 -40.06 -17.10 -31.23
N ILE A 5 -40.04 -15.91 -30.64
CA ILE A 5 -38.86 -15.11 -30.33
C ILE A 5 -37.97 -15.95 -29.39
N SER A 6 -36.77 -16.30 -29.85
CA SER A 6 -35.74 -16.90 -29.00
C SER A 6 -35.27 -15.87 -27.98
N ILE A 7 -35.66 -16.07 -26.72
CA ILE A 7 -35.11 -15.33 -25.58
C ILE A 7 -33.73 -15.94 -25.31
N PHE A 8 -32.68 -15.29 -25.77
CA PHE A 8 -31.32 -15.52 -25.29
C PHE A 8 -31.27 -15.09 -23.81
N PHE A 9 -31.39 -16.07 -22.91
CA PHE A 9 -31.07 -15.87 -21.50
C PHE A 9 -29.54 -15.76 -21.42
N CYS A 10 -29.04 -14.55 -21.61
CA CYS A 10 -27.64 -14.22 -21.34
C CYS A 10 -27.47 -14.39 -19.83
N LEU A 11 -26.94 -15.54 -19.42
CA LEU A 11 -26.37 -15.72 -18.09
C LEU A 11 -25.30 -14.65 -17.95
N TYR A 12 -25.68 -13.51 -17.36
CA TYR A 12 -24.73 -12.61 -16.76
C TYR A 12 -23.93 -13.47 -15.79
N LEU A 13 -22.68 -13.75 -16.13
CA LEU A 13 -21.66 -13.98 -15.12
C LEU A 13 -21.70 -12.72 -14.25
N SER A 14 -22.51 -12.77 -13.19
CA SER A 14 -22.32 -11.95 -12.03
C SER A 14 -20.99 -12.43 -11.47
N GLY A 15 -19.89 -11.93 -12.04
CA GLY A 15 -18.57 -12.10 -11.47
C GLY A 15 -18.72 -11.66 -10.03
N CYS A 16 -18.48 -12.57 -9.10
CA CYS A 16 -18.36 -12.23 -7.70
C CYS A 16 -17.33 -11.11 -7.65
N VAL A 17 -17.74 -9.87 -7.44
CA VAL A 17 -16.79 -8.81 -7.12
C VAL A 17 -16.22 -9.25 -5.79
N ALA A 18 -14.99 -9.78 -5.81
CA ALA A 18 -14.30 -10.18 -4.61
C ALA A 18 -14.27 -8.96 -3.69
N LYS A 19 -14.88 -9.08 -2.51
CA LYS A 19 -14.88 -8.00 -1.53
C LYS A 19 -13.45 -7.90 -1.02
N VAL A 20 -12.86 -6.70 -1.08
CA VAL A 20 -11.56 -6.46 -0.46
C VAL A 20 -11.71 -6.66 1.06
N SER A 21 -11.00 -7.64 1.60
CA SER A 21 -11.00 -7.98 3.03
C SER A 21 -9.69 -7.57 3.71
N ASN A 22 -8.61 -7.37 2.94
CA ASN A 22 -7.29 -7.02 3.45
C ASN A 22 -6.69 -5.84 2.67
N LEU A 23 -6.10 -4.90 3.40
CA LEU A 23 -5.31 -3.80 2.86
C LEU A 23 -3.89 -3.89 3.44
N VAL A 24 -2.92 -4.17 2.60
CA VAL A 24 -1.49 -4.19 2.95
C VAL A 24 -0.85 -2.90 2.44
N VAL A 25 -0.17 -2.16 3.30
CA VAL A 25 0.37 -0.84 2.97
C VAL A 25 1.87 -0.78 3.23
N PHE A 26 2.63 -0.40 2.21
CA PHE A 26 4.04 -0.07 2.25
C PHE A 26 4.21 1.41 1.95
N GLY A 27 5.16 2.07 2.59
CA GLY A 27 5.34 3.48 2.34
C GLY A 27 6.19 4.25 3.33
N ASP A 28 6.08 5.56 3.18
CA ASP A 28 6.77 6.56 3.99
C ASP A 28 5.84 7.21 5.04
N SER A 29 6.18 8.42 5.47
CA SER A 29 5.44 9.19 6.48
C SER A 29 3.97 9.48 6.15
N TYR A 30 3.57 9.43 4.87
CA TYR A 30 2.17 9.60 4.48
C TYR A 30 1.31 8.36 4.77
N SER A 31 1.93 7.21 5.05
CA SER A 31 1.24 5.94 5.27
C SER A 31 1.59 5.27 6.61
N ASP A 32 2.60 5.76 7.33
CA ASP A 32 2.98 5.26 8.65
C ASP A 32 1.86 5.52 9.68
N VAL A 33 1.43 4.44 10.33
CA VAL A 33 0.37 4.42 11.36
C VAL A 33 0.93 4.18 12.76
N GLY A 34 2.24 4.39 12.96
CA GLY A 34 2.92 4.28 14.25
C GLY A 34 4.05 3.26 14.31
N ASN A 35 4.49 2.69 13.19
CA ASN A 35 5.69 1.83 13.13
C ASN A 35 6.95 2.64 13.47
N ARG A 36 6.99 3.92 13.10
CA ARG A 36 7.99 4.88 13.59
C ARG A 36 7.34 6.06 14.29
N TRP A 37 6.51 6.80 13.57
CA TRP A 37 5.62 7.83 14.10
C TRP A 37 4.56 8.17 13.07
N GLN A 38 3.36 8.49 13.53
CA GLN A 38 2.28 8.94 12.66
C GLN A 38 2.42 10.45 12.41
N SER A 39 2.61 10.83 11.15
CA SER A 39 2.84 12.24 10.74
C SER A 39 1.52 13.00 10.52
N SER A 40 0.53 12.75 11.37
CA SER A 40 -0.81 13.36 11.32
C SER A 40 -1.39 13.52 12.73
N ASN A 41 -2.34 14.45 12.90
CA ASN A 41 -3.10 14.65 14.13
C ASN A 41 -4.40 13.82 14.21
N GLY A 42 -4.60 12.91 13.26
CA GLY A 42 -5.72 12.00 13.19
C GLY A 42 -5.40 10.82 12.26
N PRO A 43 -6.37 9.92 12.01
CA PRO A 43 -6.17 8.77 11.14
C PRO A 43 -5.56 9.14 9.79
N GLY A 44 -4.62 8.32 9.32
CA GLY A 44 -4.09 8.42 7.95
C GLY A 44 -5.06 7.84 6.91
N TRP A 45 -4.79 8.11 5.64
CA TRP A 45 -5.63 7.64 4.53
C TRP A 45 -5.84 6.11 4.53
N SER A 46 -4.82 5.35 4.93
CA SER A 46 -4.87 3.88 4.97
C SER A 46 -5.78 3.36 6.09
N GLN A 47 -5.86 4.06 7.21
CA GLN A 47 -6.77 3.75 8.32
C GLN A 47 -8.22 4.04 7.92
N ASP A 48 -8.47 5.21 7.33
CA ASP A 48 -9.80 5.59 6.86
C ASP A 48 -10.29 4.70 5.71
N LEU A 49 -9.40 4.31 4.79
CA LEU A 49 -9.72 3.41 3.70
C LEU A 49 -10.07 2.01 4.21
N ALA A 50 -9.27 1.46 5.12
CA ALA A 50 -9.56 0.17 5.74
C ALA A 50 -10.90 0.19 6.50
N ALA A 51 -11.17 1.27 7.24
CA ALA A 51 -12.45 1.46 7.91
C ALA A 51 -13.62 1.53 6.91
N GLY A 52 -13.48 2.31 5.83
CA GLY A 52 -14.49 2.46 4.78
C GLY A 52 -14.79 1.16 4.02
N TRP A 53 -13.78 0.30 3.83
CA TRP A 53 -13.96 -1.02 3.22
C TRP A 53 -14.38 -2.11 4.21
N ASN A 54 -14.35 -1.82 5.51
CA ASN A 54 -14.45 -2.81 6.56
C ASN A 54 -13.44 -3.97 6.30
N ALA A 55 -12.19 -3.59 6.05
CA ALA A 55 -11.07 -4.47 5.76
C ALA A 55 -10.03 -4.40 6.89
N SER A 56 -9.25 -5.47 7.04
CA SER A 56 -8.10 -5.50 7.95
C SER A 56 -6.95 -4.70 7.36
N LEU A 57 -6.31 -3.83 8.17
CA LEU A 57 -5.14 -3.06 7.77
C LEU A 57 -3.84 -3.73 8.27
N TYR A 58 -2.94 -4.04 7.35
CA TYR A 58 -1.57 -4.50 7.61
C TYR A 58 -0.59 -3.44 7.11
N SER A 59 -0.13 -2.57 8.00
CA SER A 59 0.80 -1.50 7.61
C SER A 59 2.24 -1.85 7.92
N PHE A 60 3.08 -1.80 6.90
CA PHE A 60 4.53 -1.93 6.94
C PHE A 60 5.22 -0.60 6.66
N ALA A 61 4.47 0.50 6.49
CA ALA A 61 5.02 1.82 6.21
C ALA A 61 5.84 2.36 7.41
N PHE A 62 6.93 3.07 7.12
CA PHE A 62 7.79 3.73 8.11
C PHE A 62 8.04 5.19 7.71
N SER A 63 7.83 6.12 8.64
CA SER A 63 8.18 7.53 8.41
C SER A 63 9.68 7.70 8.10
N GLY A 64 10.01 8.34 6.98
CA GLY A 64 11.38 8.51 6.49
C GLY A 64 11.86 7.40 5.55
N ALA A 65 10.99 6.49 5.13
CA ALA A 65 11.35 5.40 4.22
C ALA A 65 11.61 5.92 2.80
N THR A 66 12.72 5.49 2.21
CA THR A 66 13.01 5.69 0.79
C THR A 66 12.69 4.43 -0.01
N CYS A 67 12.70 4.56 -1.33
CA CYS A 67 12.36 3.48 -2.25
C CYS A 67 13.30 2.25 -2.15
N ASP A 68 14.61 2.46 -1.95
CA ASP A 68 15.60 1.40 -2.23
C ASP A 68 16.70 1.21 -1.17
N ARG A 69 16.83 2.10 -0.17
CA ARG A 69 17.92 2.02 0.81
C ARG A 69 17.50 2.43 2.21
N SER A 70 18.06 1.81 3.23
CA SER A 70 17.83 2.30 4.59
C SER A 70 18.53 3.65 4.82
N VAL A 71 17.80 4.62 5.37
CA VAL A 71 18.34 5.93 5.79
C VAL A 71 18.18 6.06 7.30
N ASN A 72 19.28 6.27 8.02
CA ASN A 72 19.27 6.40 9.49
C ASN A 72 18.54 5.24 10.21
N GLY A 73 18.71 4.01 9.72
CA GLY A 73 18.08 2.81 10.27
C GLY A 73 16.57 2.69 9.98
N THR A 74 16.02 3.56 9.14
CA THR A 74 14.63 3.48 8.67
C THR A 74 14.52 2.38 7.62
N PRO A 75 13.59 1.42 7.73
CA PRO A 75 13.36 0.43 6.69
C PRO A 75 12.93 1.10 5.38
N SER A 76 13.62 0.78 4.29
CA SER A 76 13.23 1.13 2.92
C SER A 76 12.04 0.28 2.46
N ILE A 77 11.48 0.58 1.28
CA ILE A 77 10.41 -0.27 0.72
C ILE A 77 10.87 -1.71 0.49
N ILE A 78 12.12 -1.93 0.10
CA ILE A 78 12.67 -3.28 -0.05
C ILE A 78 12.61 -4.01 1.30
N ASP A 79 13.10 -3.36 2.36
CA ASP A 79 13.09 -3.92 3.71
C ASP A 79 11.64 -4.18 4.20
N GLN A 80 10.71 -3.26 3.92
CA GLN A 80 9.30 -3.41 4.31
C GLN A 80 8.63 -4.60 3.60
N VAL A 81 8.95 -4.83 2.33
CA VAL A 81 8.47 -6.01 1.57
C VAL A 81 9.05 -7.30 2.17
N GLU A 82 10.33 -7.31 2.53
CA GLU A 82 10.94 -8.45 3.25
C GLU A 82 10.25 -8.69 4.60
N MET A 83 9.96 -7.64 5.36
CA MET A 83 9.21 -7.73 6.62
C MET A 83 7.82 -8.36 6.42
N TYR A 84 7.11 -7.99 5.35
CA TYR A 84 5.83 -8.61 4.98
C TYR A 84 5.97 -10.12 4.74
N TYR A 85 6.97 -10.54 3.96
CA TYR A 85 7.20 -11.96 3.72
C TYR A 85 7.58 -12.73 5.00
N HIS A 86 8.27 -12.10 5.94
CA HIS A 86 8.59 -12.70 7.25
C HIS A 86 7.40 -12.84 8.19
N GLN A 87 6.28 -12.14 7.96
CA GLN A 87 5.07 -12.33 8.77
C GLN A 87 4.35 -13.64 8.43
N HIS A 88 4.65 -14.27 7.29
CA HIS A 88 3.98 -15.49 6.82
C HIS A 88 2.45 -15.38 6.84
N LEU A 89 1.91 -14.21 6.46
CA LEU A 89 0.47 -13.99 6.42
C LEU A 89 -0.17 -14.80 5.29
N ASP A 90 -1.25 -15.49 5.60
CA ASP A 90 -2.07 -16.21 4.63
C ASP A 90 -3.23 -15.32 4.16
N LEU A 91 -2.92 -14.40 3.25
CA LEU A 91 -3.88 -13.43 2.70
C LEU A 91 -4.26 -13.83 1.26
N PRO A 92 -5.55 -14.11 0.97
CA PRO A 92 -6.01 -14.41 -0.38
C PRO A 92 -5.72 -13.24 -1.33
N PRO A 93 -4.91 -13.41 -2.39
CA PRO A 93 -4.55 -12.31 -3.29
C PRO A 93 -5.75 -11.64 -3.95
N GLU A 94 -6.82 -12.40 -4.23
CA GLU A 94 -8.07 -11.92 -4.82
C GLU A 94 -8.90 -11.03 -3.88
N GLU A 95 -8.65 -11.09 -2.57
CA GLU A 95 -9.31 -10.24 -1.56
C GLU A 95 -8.37 -9.20 -0.94
N THR A 96 -7.12 -9.13 -1.42
CA THR A 96 -6.07 -8.31 -0.82
C THR A 96 -5.61 -7.22 -1.76
N VAL A 97 -5.69 -5.97 -1.30
CA VAL A 97 -5.10 -4.82 -1.99
C VAL A 97 -3.74 -4.51 -1.37
N TYR A 98 -2.73 -4.42 -2.22
CA TYR A 98 -1.39 -3.99 -1.85
C TYR A 98 -1.19 -2.55 -2.33
N ALA A 99 -0.85 -1.64 -1.42
CA ALA A 99 -0.63 -0.25 -1.72
C ALA A 99 0.82 0.16 -1.40
N PHE A 100 1.41 0.90 -2.33
CA PHE A 100 2.74 1.50 -2.17
C PHE A 100 2.58 3.01 -2.31
N TRP A 101 2.93 3.75 -1.26
CA TRP A 101 3.03 5.21 -1.32
C TRP A 101 4.37 5.65 -0.74
N VAL A 102 5.29 5.98 -1.63
CA VAL A 102 6.67 6.33 -1.31
C VAL A 102 7.26 7.30 -2.34
N GLY A 103 8.40 7.89 -2.00
CA GLY A 103 9.27 8.63 -2.93
C GLY A 103 9.47 10.09 -2.52
N HIS A 104 8.70 10.58 -1.55
CA HIS A 104 8.89 11.93 -1.04
C HIS A 104 10.25 12.08 -0.36
N ASP A 105 10.65 11.10 0.44
CA ASP A 105 11.93 11.10 1.16
C ASP A 105 13.12 10.96 0.19
N ASP A 106 13.00 10.22 -0.92
CA ASP A 106 14.02 10.19 -1.98
C ASP A 106 14.28 11.58 -2.58
N ILE A 107 13.20 12.31 -2.88
CA ILE A 107 13.29 13.68 -3.41
C ILE A 107 13.88 14.61 -2.35
N HIS A 108 13.45 14.48 -1.09
CA HIS A 108 13.99 15.26 0.01
C HIS A 108 15.51 15.08 0.14
N GLU A 109 15.96 13.83 0.23
CA GLU A 109 17.37 13.47 0.34
C GLU A 109 18.18 14.01 -0.85
N ALA A 110 17.65 13.91 -2.06
CA ALA A 110 18.31 14.44 -3.25
C ALA A 110 18.50 15.96 -3.21
N ILE A 111 17.47 16.69 -2.75
CA ILE A 111 17.54 18.14 -2.58
C ILE A 111 18.55 18.50 -1.49
N GLN A 112 18.57 17.78 -0.36
CA GLN A 112 19.50 18.05 0.73
C GLN A 112 20.95 17.79 0.30
N ALA A 113 21.21 16.66 -0.36
CA ALA A 113 22.53 16.32 -0.89
C ALA A 113 23.05 17.40 -1.86
N ASN A 114 22.19 17.89 -2.76
CA ASN A 114 22.54 18.97 -3.68
C ASN A 114 22.89 20.27 -2.94
N LYS A 115 22.09 20.66 -1.93
CA LYS A 115 22.36 21.86 -1.11
C LYS A 115 23.66 21.75 -0.31
N SER A 116 23.99 20.56 0.19
CA SER A 116 25.19 20.34 0.99
C SER A 116 26.44 20.05 0.15
N GLY A 117 26.34 20.03 -1.17
CA GLY A 117 27.43 19.62 -2.07
C GLY A 117 27.86 18.16 -1.88
N MET A 118 27.03 17.34 -1.23
CA MET A 118 27.31 15.92 -1.02
C MET A 118 26.73 15.09 -2.16
N LYS A 119 27.40 14.01 -2.54
CA LYS A 119 26.79 13.01 -3.41
C LYS A 119 25.89 12.10 -2.59
N LEU A 120 24.71 11.81 -3.11
CA LEU A 120 23.87 10.73 -2.59
C LEU A 120 24.67 9.43 -2.63
N LYS A 121 24.73 8.73 -1.49
CA LYS A 121 25.15 7.34 -1.45
C LYS A 121 23.95 6.53 -1.96
N ARG A 122 24.06 6.06 -3.21
CA ARG A 122 23.19 5.03 -3.77
C ARG A 122 23.84 3.69 -3.50
#